data_AF-A0A0Q9ZB02-F1
#
_entry.id   AF-A0A0Q9ZB02-F1
#
_cell.length_a   1.000
_cell.length_b   1.000
_cell.length_c   1.000
_cell.angle_alpha   90.00
_cell.angle_beta   90.00
_cell.angle_gamma   90.00
#
_symmetry.space_group_name_H-M   'P 1'
#
loop_
_entity.id
_entity.type
_entity.pdbx_description
1 polymer ?
#
loop_
_entity_poly.entity_id
_entity_poly.type
_entity_poly.pdbx_seq_one_letter_code
_entity_poly.pdbx_strand_id
1 'polypeptide(L)'
;MLYILHHPEDREKMEEDIFPLLENTKKEILSYPETDFKRGENDIIVTYLSDENLREFLPRAAQENINIGILPHPENTYTTKGLGISEDPEKVIEEILNNKEVHKLDMLFCNDIPVFQSVNIGNVFIFTEDHQNNNVFREVLSFFKNIRHVSSLSHNSYELTSEDEKIIRTSALGIIVVEHALSSVVSRRLVSDSSLNDGLFSALILSPTNLLQLIWFLLRSLLPGGKQLNKTPSFIGRIRIHKLKIKNNSAIEFTIDGEKEQAEEITLRVDQESLCLAQSSKYDTQKDEANLKKSIQTNTLPTGEKREELTKRTLPIYPRATTEEFQELFKVLRENSKISSVYVVMMILSTLIATFGLFGDSSPVIIGAMILAPIISPIVSFAMGMVRYDKNMLNQGLITILIGTGVCLLFSAGVSLIIPIKIITSEIDARLSPTLLDMGIAVASGIAAAYAHAKEGIAKSLAGVAIAVALVPPLAVAGIGIGWWDWAVFSGAFLLYLTNLAGIIMFAGITFLFLGFAPFRRARIGLIYTLILIGMVMVPLSLSFNRIKKEANITRQLEGSTINELVIRNVSVRFEEPLRVSLTLVGPDNLEGDEIREIKNEIEENIGEPIKLEVISARGF
;
A
#
# COMPACT_ATOMS: atom_id res chain seq x y z
N MET A 1 39.92 45.24 -3.50
CA MET A 1 40.71 44.78 -4.67
C MET A 1 40.30 43.33 -4.93
N LEU A 2 40.28 42.84 -6.18
CA LEU A 2 39.91 41.43 -6.43
C LEU A 2 41.16 40.56 -6.48
N TYR A 3 41.14 39.45 -5.76
CA TYR A 3 42.17 38.42 -5.83
C TYR A 3 41.60 37.21 -6.55
N ILE A 4 42.13 36.84 -7.70
CA ILE A 4 41.67 35.67 -8.45
C ILE A 4 42.58 34.51 -8.10
N LEU A 5 42.04 33.53 -7.39
CA LEU A 5 42.74 32.32 -6.97
C LEU A 5 42.42 31.17 -7.93
N HIS A 6 43.43 30.63 -8.60
CA HIS A 6 43.26 29.53 -9.55
C HIS A 6 44.32 28.44 -9.35
N HIS A 7 44.07 27.24 -9.86
CA HIS A 7 45.10 26.20 -9.94
C HIS A 7 46.04 26.52 -11.13
N PRO A 8 47.38 26.30 -11.03
CA PRO A 8 48.31 26.64 -12.10
C PRO A 8 47.97 26.03 -13.46
N GLU A 9 47.36 24.85 -13.48
CA GLU A 9 46.95 24.13 -14.70
C GLU A 9 45.75 24.78 -15.42
N ASP A 10 44.92 25.53 -14.69
CA ASP A 10 43.71 26.15 -15.23
C ASP A 10 43.95 27.56 -15.79
N ARG A 11 45.20 28.04 -15.73
CA ARG A 11 45.56 29.40 -16.08
C ARG A 11 45.20 29.76 -17.52
N GLU A 12 45.53 28.91 -18.49
CA GLU A 12 45.25 29.18 -19.91
C GLU A 12 43.75 29.33 -20.17
N LYS A 13 42.93 28.42 -19.61
CA LYS A 13 41.45 28.49 -19.73
C LYS A 13 40.88 29.72 -19.05
N MET A 14 41.38 30.06 -17.86
CA MET A 14 40.93 31.25 -17.14
C MET A 14 41.29 32.54 -17.91
N GLU A 15 42.46 32.60 -18.54
CA GLU A 15 42.88 33.73 -19.38
C GLU A 15 41.99 33.88 -20.63
N GLU A 16 41.48 32.78 -21.18
CA GLU A 16 40.57 32.78 -22.34
C GLU A 16 39.12 33.13 -21.97
N ASP A 17 38.56 32.47 -20.94
CA ASP A 17 37.12 32.49 -20.65
C ASP A 17 36.69 33.55 -19.62
N ILE A 18 37.57 33.85 -18.65
CA ILE A 18 37.21 34.67 -17.47
C ILE A 18 37.83 36.08 -17.53
N PHE A 19 39.06 36.21 -18.01
CA PHE A 19 39.75 37.50 -18.03
C PHE A 19 39.10 38.58 -18.90
N PRO A 20 38.53 38.26 -20.09
CA PRO A 20 37.78 39.23 -20.87
C PRO A 20 36.61 39.86 -20.10
N LEU A 21 35.97 39.07 -19.22
CA LEU A 21 34.84 39.51 -18.40
C LEU A 21 35.26 40.43 -17.24
N LEU A 22 36.56 40.49 -16.91
CA LEU A 22 37.13 41.26 -15.80
C LEU A 22 38.11 42.35 -16.25
N GLU A 23 38.12 42.74 -17.53
CA GLU A 23 39.10 43.70 -18.09
C GLU A 23 39.15 45.04 -17.33
N ASN A 24 38.00 45.56 -16.92
CA ASN A 24 37.88 46.87 -16.28
C ASN A 24 38.05 46.86 -14.75
N THR A 25 38.40 45.71 -14.17
CA THR A 25 38.48 45.56 -12.71
C THR A 25 39.93 45.39 -12.24
N LYS A 26 40.31 46.14 -11.19
CA LYS A 26 41.63 46.01 -10.57
C LYS A 26 41.74 44.64 -9.87
N LYS A 27 42.55 43.77 -10.46
CA LYS A 27 42.72 42.37 -10.05
C LYS A 27 44.18 42.00 -9.81
N GLU A 28 44.42 41.09 -8.88
CA GLU A 28 45.68 40.40 -8.63
C GLU A 28 45.45 38.89 -8.79
N ILE A 29 46.39 38.19 -9.41
CA ILE A 29 46.27 36.77 -9.74
C ILE A 29 47.11 35.97 -8.75
N LEU A 30 46.52 34.94 -8.17
CA LEU A 30 47.13 34.08 -7.15
C LEU A 30 47.01 32.62 -7.58
N SER A 31 48.01 31.82 -7.22
CA SER A 31 48.07 30.40 -7.53
C SER A 31 47.82 29.55 -6.28
N TYR A 32 46.82 28.67 -6.30
CA TYR A 32 46.61 27.65 -5.26
C TYR A 32 47.63 26.51 -5.42
N PRO A 33 48.22 25.94 -4.34
CA PRO A 33 47.88 26.09 -2.92
C PRO A 33 48.65 27.18 -2.15
N GLU A 34 49.47 28.00 -2.80
CA GLU A 34 50.22 29.08 -2.15
C GLU A 34 49.31 30.26 -1.82
N THR A 35 48.79 30.31 -0.59
CA THR A 35 47.81 31.32 -0.14
C THR A 35 48.36 32.36 0.84
N ASP A 36 49.68 32.43 1.06
CA ASP A 36 50.28 33.42 1.96
C ASP A 36 50.41 34.79 1.27
N PHE A 37 49.37 35.62 1.38
CA PHE A 37 49.38 36.99 0.90
C PHE A 37 48.69 37.96 1.87
N LYS A 38 49.12 39.23 1.84
CA LYS A 38 48.54 40.28 2.68
C LYS A 38 47.25 40.79 2.05
N ARG A 39 46.12 40.53 2.73
CA ARG A 39 44.77 41.00 2.35
C ARG A 39 44.24 42.04 3.34
N GLY A 40 43.39 42.94 2.87
CA GLY A 40 42.55 43.79 3.72
C GLY A 40 41.30 43.05 4.22
N GLU A 41 40.67 43.56 5.29
CA GLU A 41 39.47 42.95 5.89
C GLU A 41 38.26 42.85 4.94
N ASN A 42 38.20 43.71 3.90
CA ASN A 42 37.07 43.78 2.96
C ASN A 42 37.41 43.28 1.55
N ASP A 43 38.59 42.67 1.35
CA ASP A 43 38.94 42.14 0.03
C ASP A 43 38.20 40.83 -0.26
N ILE A 44 37.88 40.61 -1.53
CA ILE A 44 37.15 39.43 -2.00
C ILE A 44 38.12 38.54 -2.76
N ILE A 45 38.17 37.27 -2.38
CA ILE A 45 38.92 36.23 -3.09
C ILE A 45 37.96 35.51 -4.03
N VAL A 46 38.16 35.67 -5.33
CA VAL A 46 37.38 35.02 -6.38
C VAL A 46 38.11 33.74 -6.78
N THR A 47 37.50 32.58 -6.58
CA THR A 47 38.09 31.28 -6.89
C THR A 47 37.68 30.79 -8.26
N TYR A 48 38.63 30.23 -9.01
CA TYR A 48 38.41 29.39 -10.18
C TYR A 48 39.14 28.08 -9.92
N LEU A 49 38.48 27.21 -9.15
CA LEU A 49 39.03 25.97 -8.60
C LEU A 49 38.01 24.83 -8.81
N SER A 50 38.51 23.61 -8.95
CA SER A 50 37.73 22.37 -8.96
C SER A 50 37.10 22.05 -7.59
N ASP A 51 36.12 21.13 -7.56
CA ASP A 51 35.48 20.67 -6.31
C ASP A 51 36.52 20.13 -5.29
N GLU A 52 37.57 19.44 -5.77
CA GLU A 52 38.66 18.91 -4.93
C GLU A 52 39.43 20.03 -4.23
N ASN A 53 39.88 21.04 -4.99
CA ASN A 53 40.61 22.18 -4.44
C ASN A 53 39.71 23.06 -3.55
N LEU A 54 38.43 23.21 -3.89
CA LEU A 54 37.45 23.94 -3.07
C LEU A 54 37.19 23.24 -1.74
N ARG A 55 37.18 21.90 -1.72
CA ARG A 55 37.03 21.10 -0.48
C ARG A 55 38.13 21.38 0.54
N GLU A 56 39.34 21.69 0.09
CA GLU A 56 40.45 22.08 0.96
C GLU A 56 40.45 23.57 1.33
N PHE A 57 40.13 24.44 0.35
CA PHE A 57 40.22 25.88 0.52
C PHE A 57 39.07 26.47 1.36
N LEU A 58 37.82 26.05 1.11
CA LEU A 58 36.64 26.64 1.74
C LEU A 58 36.63 26.51 3.28
N PRO A 59 37.03 25.38 3.89
CA PRO A 59 37.13 25.30 5.35
C PRO A 59 38.14 26.29 5.95
N ARG A 60 39.29 26.51 5.31
CA ARG A 60 40.26 27.52 5.75
C ARG A 60 39.68 28.93 5.61
N ALA A 61 39.02 29.17 4.49
CA ALA A 61 38.41 30.45 4.20
C ALA A 61 37.26 30.78 5.18
N ALA A 62 36.49 29.78 5.60
CA ALA A 62 35.49 29.92 6.67
C ALA A 62 36.14 30.23 8.03
N GLN A 63 37.22 29.53 8.41
CA GLN A 63 37.93 29.79 9.66
C GLN A 63 38.51 31.20 9.75
N GLU A 64 39.01 31.74 8.63
CA GLU A 64 39.57 33.09 8.58
C GLU A 64 38.57 34.17 8.17
N ASN A 65 37.27 33.87 8.12
CA ASN A 65 36.18 34.77 7.70
C ASN A 65 36.50 35.52 6.39
N ILE A 66 36.92 34.78 5.38
CA ILE A 66 37.25 35.31 4.05
C ILE A 66 35.95 35.54 3.26
N ASN A 67 35.82 36.70 2.62
CA ASN A 67 34.79 36.93 1.61
C ASN A 67 35.19 36.26 0.29
N ILE A 68 34.43 35.27 -0.16
CA ILE A 68 34.76 34.43 -1.31
C ILE A 68 33.74 34.64 -2.43
N GLY A 69 34.22 34.82 -3.65
CA GLY A 69 33.42 34.59 -4.86
C GLY A 69 33.84 33.25 -5.49
N ILE A 70 32.91 32.46 -6.01
CA ILE A 70 33.21 31.16 -6.64
C ILE A 70 32.77 31.20 -8.09
N LEU A 71 33.72 31.18 -9.02
CA LEU A 71 33.43 31.09 -10.44
C LEU A 71 33.09 29.64 -10.84
N PRO A 72 32.15 29.43 -11.79
CA PRO A 72 31.86 28.10 -12.30
C PRO A 72 33.09 27.50 -12.99
N HIS A 73 33.60 26.38 -12.46
CA HIS A 73 34.67 25.60 -13.06
C HIS A 73 34.09 24.36 -13.77
N PRO A 74 34.67 23.86 -14.88
CA PRO A 74 34.20 22.65 -15.56
C PRO A 74 34.14 21.40 -14.66
N GLU A 75 34.99 21.35 -13.64
CA GLU A 75 35.04 20.26 -12.66
C GLU A 75 34.20 20.55 -11.38
N ASN A 76 33.43 21.64 -11.35
CA ASN A 76 32.48 21.92 -10.26
C ASN A 76 31.16 21.18 -10.51
N THR A 77 31.17 19.90 -10.20
CA THR A 77 30.02 19.01 -10.31
C THR A 77 29.05 19.20 -9.14
N TYR A 78 29.58 19.52 -7.96
CA TYR A 78 28.89 19.57 -6.68
C TYR A 78 28.78 20.98 -6.13
N THR A 79 29.87 21.75 -6.08
CA THR A 79 29.92 23.03 -5.33
C THR A 79 28.93 24.06 -5.86
N THR A 80 28.82 24.23 -7.18
CA THR A 80 27.90 25.20 -7.81
C THR A 80 26.44 24.89 -7.48
N LYS A 81 26.05 23.62 -7.57
CA LYS A 81 24.67 23.17 -7.27
C LYS A 81 24.36 23.17 -5.77
N GLY A 82 25.34 22.79 -4.97
CA GLY A 82 25.29 22.74 -3.51
C GLY A 82 25.12 24.12 -2.89
N LEU A 83 25.94 25.08 -3.31
CA LEU A 83 25.86 26.47 -2.85
C LEU A 83 24.79 27.29 -3.59
N GLY A 84 24.13 26.73 -4.61
CA GLY A 84 23.02 27.38 -5.31
C GLY A 84 23.45 28.53 -6.21
N ILE A 85 24.67 28.44 -6.73
CA ILE A 85 25.31 29.44 -7.60
C ILE A 85 24.83 29.24 -9.04
N SER A 86 24.82 30.33 -9.84
CA SER A 86 24.56 30.26 -11.27
C SER A 86 25.68 29.49 -12.01
N GLU A 87 25.33 28.67 -13.00
CA GLU A 87 26.33 28.03 -13.89
C GLU A 87 26.84 28.99 -14.98
N ASP A 88 26.23 30.18 -15.11
CA ASP A 88 26.62 31.22 -16.06
C ASP A 88 27.71 32.14 -15.45
N PRO A 89 28.95 32.12 -15.97
CA PRO A 89 30.07 32.88 -15.42
C PRO A 89 29.88 34.39 -15.52
N GLU A 90 29.22 34.90 -16.56
CA GLU A 90 28.98 36.35 -16.71
C GLU A 90 28.10 36.86 -15.57
N LYS A 91 27.02 36.14 -15.31
CA LYS A 91 26.09 36.45 -14.23
C LYS A 91 26.77 36.38 -12.85
N VAL A 92 27.61 35.36 -12.62
CA VAL A 92 28.33 35.22 -11.33
C VAL A 92 29.29 36.39 -11.12
N ILE A 93 30.03 36.81 -12.16
CA ILE A 93 30.94 37.96 -12.08
C ILE A 93 30.16 39.24 -11.81
N GLU A 94 29.04 39.46 -12.51
CA GLU A 94 28.18 40.61 -12.28
C GLU A 94 27.71 40.66 -10.81
N GLU A 95 27.28 39.53 -10.26
CA GLU A 95 26.88 39.42 -8.85
C GLU A 95 28.05 39.73 -7.90
N ILE A 96 29.23 39.16 -8.10
CA ILE A 96 30.42 39.42 -7.24
C ILE A 96 30.81 40.91 -7.25
N LEU A 97 30.72 41.57 -8.41
CA LEU A 97 31.15 42.97 -8.56
C LEU A 97 30.13 43.97 -8.01
N ASN A 98 28.84 43.68 -8.19
CA ASN A 98 27.76 44.63 -7.89
C ASN A 98 27.16 44.42 -6.50
N ASN A 99 27.28 43.22 -5.93
CA ASN A 99 26.67 42.92 -4.64
C ASN A 99 27.45 43.57 -3.50
N LYS A 100 26.73 44.27 -2.61
CA LYS A 100 27.31 44.96 -1.45
C LYS A 100 27.16 44.15 -0.16
N GLU A 101 26.32 43.12 -0.18
CA GLU A 101 26.06 42.28 0.98
C GLU A 101 26.75 40.93 0.81
N VAL A 102 27.42 40.49 1.88
CA VAL A 102 28.04 39.18 1.96
C VAL A 102 27.00 38.21 2.51
N HIS A 103 26.71 37.16 1.75
CA HIS A 103 25.78 36.11 2.15
C HIS A 103 26.49 35.12 3.06
N LYS A 104 26.00 34.97 4.28
CA LYS A 104 26.56 34.00 5.23
C LYS A 104 25.80 32.68 5.12
N LEU A 105 26.53 31.65 4.74
CA LEU A 105 26.01 30.31 4.55
C LEU A 105 26.59 29.36 5.60
N ASP A 106 25.80 28.36 5.93
CA ASP A 106 26.18 27.21 6.72
C ASP A 106 27.10 26.29 5.90
N MET A 107 27.91 25.51 6.61
CA MET A 107 28.71 24.45 6.00
C MET A 107 28.45 23.13 6.73
N LEU A 108 27.94 22.14 6.00
CA LEU A 108 27.87 20.76 6.47
C LEU A 108 29.23 20.08 6.35
N PHE A 109 29.65 19.41 7.41
CA PHE A 109 30.85 18.58 7.46
C PHE A 109 30.51 17.14 7.80
N CYS A 110 31.23 16.21 7.18
CA CYS A 110 31.23 14.79 7.47
C CYS A 110 32.66 14.34 7.77
N ASN A 111 32.94 13.95 9.01
CA ASN A 111 34.30 13.61 9.47
C ASN A 111 35.33 14.71 9.10
N ASP A 112 34.95 15.97 9.32
CA ASP A 112 35.74 17.18 9.01
C ASP A 112 35.98 17.47 7.53
N ILE A 113 35.40 16.69 6.63
CA ILE A 113 35.36 16.95 5.19
C ILE A 113 34.08 17.75 4.87
N PRO A 114 34.14 18.91 4.19
CA PRO A 114 32.95 19.67 3.84
C PRO A 114 32.13 18.90 2.78
N VAL A 115 30.81 19.04 2.88
CA VAL A 115 29.82 18.36 2.05
C VAL A 115 29.08 19.42 1.24
N PHE A 116 29.14 19.34 -0.07
CA PHE A 116 28.46 20.30 -0.95
C PHE A 116 27.08 19.82 -1.38
N GLN A 117 26.88 18.52 -1.57
CA GLN A 117 25.63 17.99 -2.09
C GLN A 117 24.97 16.99 -1.13
N SER A 118 25.66 15.90 -0.79
CA SER A 118 25.08 14.86 0.05
C SER A 118 26.10 13.88 0.62
N VAL A 119 25.77 13.32 1.78
CA VAL A 119 26.40 12.11 2.29
C VAL A 119 25.45 10.94 2.13
N ASN A 120 25.86 9.88 1.43
CA ASN A 120 25.06 8.67 1.23
C ASN A 120 25.70 7.48 1.94
N ILE A 121 24.99 6.91 2.91
CA ILE A 121 25.48 5.85 3.79
C ILE A 121 24.74 4.55 3.50
N GLY A 122 25.46 3.46 3.23
CA GLY A 122 24.87 2.15 2.90
C GLY A 122 24.38 2.05 1.45
N ASN A 123 23.38 1.19 1.19
CA ASN A 123 22.97 0.79 -0.16
C ASN A 123 22.01 1.80 -0.82
N VAL A 124 22.36 3.08 -0.76
CA VAL A 124 21.56 4.17 -1.32
C VAL A 124 21.97 4.52 -2.76
N PHE A 125 23.09 3.95 -3.23
CA PHE A 125 23.65 4.13 -4.56
C PHE A 125 22.70 3.82 -5.73
N ILE A 126 21.59 3.12 -5.49
CA ILE A 126 20.57 2.94 -6.54
C ILE A 126 19.87 4.27 -6.89
N PHE A 127 20.00 5.29 -6.04
CA PHE A 127 19.36 6.60 -6.20
C PHE A 127 20.28 7.71 -6.73
N THR A 128 21.54 7.40 -7.07
CA THR A 128 22.50 8.40 -7.54
C THR A 128 23.47 7.79 -8.54
N GLU A 129 23.40 8.26 -9.78
CA GLU A 129 24.54 8.58 -10.67
C GLU A 129 24.00 8.84 -12.10
N ASP A 130 23.70 10.10 -12.40
CA ASP A 130 23.85 10.64 -13.77
C ASP A 130 24.03 12.17 -13.69
N HIS A 131 25.28 12.62 -13.66
CA HIS A 131 25.65 14.04 -13.53
C HIS A 131 25.24 14.91 -14.72
N GLN A 132 24.78 14.31 -15.82
CA GLN A 132 24.51 15.02 -17.07
C GLN A 132 23.02 15.26 -17.38
N ASN A 133 22.06 14.70 -16.63
CA ASN A 133 20.65 14.93 -16.96
C ASN A 133 19.66 14.70 -15.79
N ASN A 134 18.90 15.73 -15.42
CA ASN A 134 17.92 15.79 -14.32
C ASN A 134 16.64 14.92 -14.49
N ASN A 135 16.70 13.81 -15.24
CA ASN A 135 15.53 13.03 -15.62
C ASN A 135 15.23 11.90 -14.61
N VAL A 136 14.26 12.15 -13.72
CA VAL A 136 13.70 11.19 -12.74
C VAL A 136 13.30 9.86 -13.40
N PHE A 137 12.83 9.90 -14.65
CA PHE A 137 12.49 8.70 -15.42
C PHE A 137 13.69 7.77 -15.64
N ARG A 138 14.88 8.33 -15.87
CA ARG A 138 16.12 7.57 -16.13
C ARG A 138 16.62 6.88 -14.86
N GLU A 139 16.49 7.52 -13.69
CA GLU A 139 16.80 6.91 -12.39
C GLU A 139 15.89 5.73 -12.06
N VAL A 140 14.59 5.86 -12.32
CA VAL A 140 13.68 4.73 -12.10
C VAL A 140 13.98 3.62 -13.12
N LEU A 141 14.31 3.98 -14.36
CA LEU A 141 14.75 3.00 -15.36
C LEU A 141 16.06 2.30 -14.96
N SER A 142 17.03 3.02 -14.39
CA SER A 142 18.30 2.44 -13.92
C SER A 142 18.07 1.54 -12.72
N PHE A 143 17.19 1.91 -11.78
CA PHE A 143 16.72 1.04 -10.70
C PHE A 143 16.13 -0.26 -11.26
N PHE A 144 15.24 -0.18 -12.26
CA PHE A 144 14.63 -1.36 -12.89
C PHE A 144 15.63 -2.19 -13.71
N LYS A 145 16.63 -1.57 -14.35
CA LYS A 145 17.72 -2.29 -15.03
C LYS A 145 18.59 -3.04 -14.02
N ASN A 146 18.86 -2.42 -12.88
CA ASN A 146 19.65 -3.00 -11.79
C ASN A 146 18.84 -3.90 -10.85
N ILE A 147 17.55 -4.13 -11.12
CA ILE A 147 16.65 -4.91 -10.25
C ILE A 147 17.05 -6.39 -10.12
N ARG A 148 17.89 -6.90 -11.03
CA ARG A 148 18.52 -8.23 -10.90
C ARG A 148 19.57 -8.27 -9.77
N HIS A 149 20.21 -7.16 -9.44
CA HIS A 149 21.16 -7.04 -8.32
C HIS A 149 20.46 -6.65 -7.01
N VAL A 150 19.23 -6.12 -7.07
CA VAL A 150 18.43 -5.70 -5.91
C VAL A 150 18.11 -6.83 -4.93
N SER A 151 18.22 -8.10 -5.32
CA SER A 151 18.09 -9.23 -4.39
C SER A 151 19.19 -9.31 -3.33
N SER A 152 20.28 -8.53 -3.46
CA SER A 152 21.34 -8.40 -2.44
C SER A 152 21.09 -7.27 -1.43
N LEU A 153 20.04 -6.46 -1.60
CA LEU A 153 19.79 -5.35 -0.66
C LEU A 153 19.45 -5.90 0.71
N SER A 154 20.28 -5.57 1.69
CA SER A 154 20.08 -5.88 3.10
C SER A 154 20.08 -4.61 3.92
N HIS A 155 19.46 -4.66 5.10
CA HIS A 155 19.64 -3.58 6.06
C HIS A 155 20.96 -3.73 6.80
N ASN A 156 21.55 -2.59 7.13
CA ASN A 156 22.58 -2.49 8.13
C ASN A 156 21.99 -1.97 9.44
N SER A 157 22.67 -2.27 10.54
CA SER A 157 22.30 -1.75 11.86
C SER A 157 22.97 -0.40 12.06
N TYR A 158 22.21 0.61 12.47
CA TYR A 158 22.75 1.93 12.79
C TYR A 158 22.37 2.35 14.21
N GLU A 159 23.34 2.89 14.93
CA GLU A 159 23.12 3.65 16.15
C GLU A 159 23.31 5.13 15.82
N LEU A 160 22.21 5.88 15.92
CA LEU A 160 22.14 7.30 15.62
C LEU A 160 22.06 8.07 16.95
N THR A 161 23.04 8.92 17.21
CA THR A 161 23.12 9.71 18.44
C THR A 161 22.98 11.18 18.09
N SER A 162 21.90 11.79 18.55
CA SER A 162 21.67 13.23 18.47
C SER A 162 22.40 13.96 19.60
N GLU A 163 22.57 15.27 19.45
CA GLU A 163 23.18 16.17 20.46
C GLU A 163 22.49 16.09 21.83
N ASP A 164 21.16 15.98 21.88
CA ASP A 164 20.37 15.81 23.11
C ASP A 164 20.49 14.39 23.75
N GLU A 165 21.56 13.64 23.45
CA GLU A 165 21.83 12.25 23.86
C GLU A 165 20.74 11.21 23.52
N LYS A 166 19.75 11.56 22.70
CA LYS A 166 18.76 10.60 22.23
C LYS A 166 19.43 9.59 21.29
N ILE A 167 19.57 8.35 21.77
CA ILE A 167 20.10 7.23 21.01
C ILE A 167 18.96 6.51 20.29
N ILE A 168 19.04 6.43 18.96
CA ILE A 168 18.09 5.74 18.10
C ILE A 168 18.81 4.55 17.46
N ARG A 169 18.44 3.34 17.87
CA ARG A 169 18.95 2.09 17.30
C ARG A 169 17.98 1.53 16.30
N THR A 170 18.32 1.55 15.03
CA THR A 170 17.44 1.11 13.95
C THR A 170 18.19 0.27 12.92
N SER A 171 17.45 -0.39 12.02
CA SER A 171 18.03 -0.93 10.80
C SER A 171 17.59 -0.07 9.62
N ALA A 172 18.46 0.14 8.65
CA ALA A 172 18.13 0.88 7.45
C ALA A 172 18.85 0.27 6.25
N LEU A 173 18.24 0.39 5.07
CA LEU A 173 18.89 0.11 3.80
C LEU A 173 20.02 1.13 3.56
N GLY A 174 19.76 2.37 3.95
CA GLY A 174 20.78 3.40 4.02
C GLY A 174 20.22 4.75 4.48
N ILE A 175 21.11 5.73 4.57
CA ILE A 175 20.83 7.07 5.10
C ILE A 175 21.33 8.10 4.09
N ILE A 176 20.49 9.06 3.75
CA ILE A 176 20.84 10.22 2.91
C ILE A 176 20.91 11.43 3.84
N VAL A 177 22.04 12.12 3.84
CA VAL A 177 22.22 13.36 4.58
C VAL A 177 22.40 14.49 3.58
N VAL A 178 21.56 15.51 3.72
CA VAL A 178 21.57 16.68 2.85
C VAL A 178 21.37 17.92 3.70
N GLU A 179 22.06 18.98 3.34
CA GLU A 179 21.80 20.30 3.92
C GLU A 179 20.51 20.89 3.32
N HIS A 180 20.32 20.74 2.00
CA HIS A 180 19.17 21.27 1.28
C HIS A 180 18.51 20.27 0.30
N ALA A 181 17.27 20.56 -0.08
CA ALA A 181 16.34 19.65 -0.75
C ALA A 181 16.67 19.32 -2.22
N LEU A 182 17.62 19.99 -2.87
CA LEU A 182 17.78 19.89 -4.34
C LEU A 182 18.82 18.87 -4.82
N SER A 183 19.56 18.26 -3.90
CA SER A 183 20.68 17.37 -4.20
C SER A 183 20.30 15.99 -4.76
N SER A 184 19.09 15.48 -4.53
CA SER A 184 18.65 14.18 -5.07
C SER A 184 17.14 14.14 -5.31
N VAL A 185 16.67 13.23 -6.17
CA VAL A 185 15.22 13.10 -6.45
C VAL A 185 14.43 12.74 -5.18
N VAL A 186 15.04 11.94 -4.30
CA VAL A 186 14.47 11.56 -3.02
C VAL A 186 14.36 12.74 -2.07
N SER A 187 15.42 13.56 -1.96
CA SER A 187 15.40 14.77 -1.12
C SER A 187 14.44 15.83 -1.65
N ARG A 188 14.37 16.06 -2.98
CA ARG A 188 13.45 17.04 -3.61
C ARG A 188 11.98 16.79 -3.29
N ARG A 189 11.60 15.54 -3.07
CA ARG A 189 10.20 15.16 -2.81
C ARG A 189 9.85 15.07 -1.33
N LEU A 190 10.84 14.97 -0.45
CA LEU A 190 10.67 14.68 0.98
C LEU A 190 11.15 15.81 1.91
N VAL A 191 12.03 16.68 1.42
CA VAL A 191 12.50 17.85 2.14
C VAL A 191 11.80 19.06 1.55
N SER A 192 10.90 19.66 2.34
CA SER A 192 10.00 20.72 1.85
C SER A 192 10.56 22.12 2.00
N ASP A 193 11.41 22.33 3.01
CA ASP A 193 11.87 23.64 3.45
C ASP A 193 13.32 23.47 3.90
N SER A 194 14.27 24.01 3.14
CA SER A 194 15.68 23.96 3.49
C SER A 194 16.38 25.21 2.96
N SER A 195 16.96 25.95 3.88
CA SER A 195 17.79 27.11 3.64
C SER A 195 19.22 26.79 4.06
N LEU A 196 20.22 27.38 3.40
CA LEU A 196 21.63 27.22 3.79
C LEU A 196 22.03 28.14 4.96
N ASN A 197 21.07 28.67 5.72
CA ASN A 197 21.32 29.61 6.81
C ASN A 197 20.42 29.34 8.05
N ASP A 198 19.89 28.11 8.16
CA ASP A 198 19.04 27.70 9.29
C ASP A 198 19.78 26.86 10.35
N GLY A 199 21.06 26.62 10.14
CA GLY A 199 21.97 25.84 10.99
C GLY A 199 21.70 24.34 10.98
N LEU A 200 20.71 23.83 10.25
CA LEU A 200 20.25 22.45 10.37
C LEU A 200 20.44 21.68 9.06
N PHE A 201 20.91 20.44 9.17
CA PHE A 201 20.85 19.49 8.06
C PHE A 201 19.71 18.48 8.25
N SER A 202 19.33 17.82 7.16
CA SER A 202 18.33 16.74 7.15
C SER A 202 18.98 15.38 6.88
N ALA A 203 18.80 14.43 7.79
CA ALA A 203 19.09 13.02 7.57
C ALA A 203 17.80 12.23 7.31
N LEU A 204 17.73 11.58 6.15
CA LEU A 204 16.65 10.72 5.70
C LEU A 204 17.07 9.25 5.83
N ILE A 205 16.41 8.53 6.73
CA ILE A 205 16.72 7.14 7.05
C ILE A 205 15.75 6.25 6.26
N LEU A 206 16.26 5.54 5.26
CA LEU A 206 15.48 4.68 4.37
C LEU A 206 15.45 3.26 4.93
N SER A 207 14.32 2.83 5.48
CA SER A 207 14.15 1.51 6.09
C SER A 207 12.91 0.75 5.57
N PRO A 208 12.84 0.47 4.25
CA PRO A 208 11.75 -0.32 3.69
C PRO A 208 11.72 -1.72 4.30
N THR A 209 10.57 -2.26 4.67
CA THR A 209 10.51 -3.64 5.18
C THR A 209 10.43 -4.69 4.08
N ASN A 210 10.17 -4.25 2.84
CA ASN A 210 10.06 -5.07 1.65
C ASN A 210 10.33 -4.24 0.40
N LEU A 211 10.69 -4.92 -0.69
CA LEU A 211 11.03 -4.28 -1.94
C LEU A 211 9.85 -3.55 -2.59
N LEU A 212 8.63 -4.04 -2.39
CA LEU A 212 7.42 -3.43 -2.96
C LEU A 212 7.20 -2.00 -2.47
N GLN A 213 7.50 -1.72 -1.20
CA GLN A 213 7.46 -0.36 -0.65
C GLN A 213 8.40 0.59 -1.38
N LEU A 214 9.62 0.12 -1.67
CA LEU A 214 10.62 0.89 -2.38
C LEU A 214 10.19 1.14 -3.84
N ILE A 215 9.76 0.10 -4.54
CA ILE A 215 9.27 0.19 -5.92
C ILE A 215 8.08 1.13 -6.03
N TRP A 216 7.11 1.02 -5.12
CA TRP A 216 5.91 1.85 -5.15
C TRP A 216 6.23 3.31 -4.86
N PHE A 217 7.19 3.57 -3.96
CA PHE A 217 7.70 4.92 -3.71
C PHE A 217 8.35 5.53 -4.96
N LEU A 218 9.15 4.75 -5.69
CA LEU A 218 9.80 5.19 -6.93
C LEU A 218 8.82 5.35 -8.10
N LEU A 219 7.86 4.44 -8.26
CA LEU A 219 6.83 4.60 -9.29
C LEU A 219 5.97 5.84 -9.02
N ARG A 220 5.66 6.11 -7.74
CA ARG A 220 4.99 7.35 -7.34
C ARG A 220 5.89 8.57 -7.60
N SER A 221 7.21 8.39 -7.62
CA SER A 221 8.16 9.43 -8.01
C SER A 221 8.16 9.76 -9.51
N LEU A 222 7.49 8.97 -10.36
CA LEU A 222 7.34 9.24 -11.80
C LEU A 222 6.08 10.02 -12.17
N LEU A 223 5.10 10.13 -11.27
CA LEU A 223 3.82 10.75 -11.61
C LEU A 223 4.00 12.24 -11.96
N PRO A 224 3.45 12.69 -13.10
CA PRO A 224 3.57 14.07 -13.55
C PRO A 224 2.86 15.01 -12.58
N GLY A 225 3.52 16.12 -12.27
CA GLY A 225 3.00 17.14 -11.37
C GLY A 225 3.81 17.39 -10.11
N GLY A 226 4.90 16.66 -9.84
CA GLY A 226 5.97 17.05 -8.90
C GLY A 226 5.57 17.50 -7.49
N LYS A 227 4.30 17.33 -7.08
CA LYS A 227 3.80 17.84 -5.82
C LYS A 227 4.47 17.06 -4.69
N GLN A 228 4.97 17.82 -3.72
CA GLN A 228 5.50 17.31 -2.45
C GLN A 228 4.59 16.20 -1.90
N LEU A 229 5.22 15.18 -1.34
CA LEU A 229 4.47 14.17 -0.60
C LEU A 229 3.91 14.81 0.66
N ASN A 230 2.60 15.09 0.70
CA ASN A 230 1.90 15.59 1.89
C ASN A 230 2.11 14.72 3.15
N LYS A 231 2.56 13.47 2.98
CA LYS A 231 2.90 12.56 4.07
C LYS A 231 4.14 11.76 3.72
N THR A 232 5.13 11.80 4.62
CA THR A 232 6.32 10.95 4.53
C THR A 232 5.90 9.46 4.56
N PRO A 233 6.42 8.62 3.65
CA PRO A 233 6.18 7.19 3.71
C PRO A 233 6.62 6.62 5.06
N SER A 234 5.88 5.64 5.58
CA SER A 234 6.15 5.06 6.91
C SER A 234 7.53 4.43 7.06
N PHE A 235 8.18 4.06 5.96
CA PHE A 235 9.52 3.47 5.98
C PHE A 235 10.65 4.49 5.96
N ILE A 236 10.33 5.79 5.90
CA ILE A 236 11.32 6.88 5.87
C ILE A 236 11.26 7.62 7.20
N GLY A 237 12.37 7.57 7.94
CA GLY A 237 12.59 8.42 9.09
C GLY A 237 13.24 9.74 8.67
N ARG A 238 12.85 10.86 9.29
CA ARG A 238 13.44 12.18 9.03
C ARG A 238 13.99 12.75 10.33
N ILE A 239 15.25 13.15 10.32
CA ILE A 239 15.93 13.82 11.42
C ILE A 239 16.44 15.17 10.89
N ARG A 240 16.12 16.27 11.57
CA ARG A 240 16.62 17.61 11.27
C ARG A 240 17.30 18.21 12.50
N ILE A 241 18.62 18.36 12.47
CA ILE A 241 19.51 18.66 13.61
C ILE A 241 20.83 19.33 13.16
N HIS A 242 21.62 19.84 14.12
CA HIS A 242 22.94 20.46 13.86
C HIS A 242 24.10 19.46 13.90
N LYS A 243 23.97 18.38 14.67
CA LYS A 243 25.02 17.38 14.86
C LYS A 243 24.44 15.98 15.01
N LEU A 244 24.93 15.04 14.22
CA LEU A 244 24.53 13.63 14.24
C LEU A 244 25.77 12.75 14.24
N LYS A 245 25.78 11.78 15.14
CA LYS A 245 26.79 10.72 15.14
C LYS A 245 26.14 9.41 14.71
N ILE A 246 26.76 8.72 13.77
CA ILE A 246 26.27 7.47 13.18
C ILE A 246 27.32 6.40 13.40
N LYS A 247 26.94 5.32 14.08
CA LYS A 247 27.76 4.14 14.30
C LYS A 247 27.11 2.90 13.71
N ASN A 248 27.94 1.93 13.36
CA ASN A 248 27.54 0.57 13.00
C ASN A 248 28.45 -0.40 13.77
N ASN A 249 28.12 -1.69 13.75
CA ASN A 249 28.94 -2.75 14.34
C ASN A 249 30.22 -3.05 13.53
N SER A 250 30.32 -2.52 12.30
CA SER A 250 31.45 -2.67 11.39
C SER A 250 31.75 -1.34 10.71
N ALA A 251 32.91 -1.24 10.07
CA ALA A 251 33.24 -0.11 9.20
C ALA A 251 32.09 0.15 8.21
N ILE A 252 31.71 1.42 8.10
CA ILE A 252 30.60 1.91 7.30
C ILE A 252 31.19 2.42 6.00
N GLU A 253 30.74 1.86 4.88
CA GLU A 253 30.96 2.44 3.56
C GLU A 253 29.93 3.54 3.31
N PHE A 254 30.41 4.70 2.88
CA PHE A 254 29.58 5.84 2.53
C PHE A 254 30.21 6.63 1.39
N THR A 255 29.47 7.59 0.85
CA THR A 255 30.05 8.59 -0.05
C THR A 255 29.80 9.99 0.46
N ILE A 256 30.77 10.87 0.24
CA ILE A 256 30.62 12.31 0.33
C ILE A 256 30.69 12.82 -1.11
N ASP A 257 29.60 13.40 -1.61
CA ASP A 257 29.57 13.96 -2.97
C ASP A 257 30.07 12.97 -4.03
N GLY A 258 29.61 11.72 -3.94
CA GLY A 258 29.95 10.63 -4.86
C GLY A 258 31.31 9.94 -4.60
N GLU A 259 32.21 10.55 -3.84
CA GLU A 259 33.51 9.97 -3.50
C GLU A 259 33.41 8.99 -2.33
N LYS A 260 34.00 7.80 -2.49
CA LYS A 260 33.85 6.68 -1.55
C LYS A 260 34.76 6.83 -0.36
N GLU A 261 34.16 6.69 0.82
CA GLU A 261 34.82 6.77 2.11
C GLU A 261 34.45 5.59 3.00
N GLN A 262 35.30 5.32 3.99
CA GLN A 262 35.08 4.27 4.97
C GLN A 262 35.51 4.70 6.37
N ALA A 263 34.61 4.55 7.35
CA ALA A 263 34.89 4.87 8.74
C ALA A 263 34.11 3.98 9.72
N GLU A 264 34.64 3.75 10.92
CA GLU A 264 33.90 3.06 12.00
C GLU A 264 32.78 3.94 12.58
N GLU A 265 32.98 5.25 12.53
CA GLU A 265 32.08 6.26 13.06
C GLU A 265 32.00 7.43 12.08
N ILE A 266 30.78 7.88 11.80
CA ILE A 266 30.51 9.06 10.95
C ILE A 266 29.97 10.16 11.86
N THR A 267 30.65 11.30 11.88
CA THR A 267 30.24 12.50 12.61
C THR A 267 29.87 13.58 11.62
N LEU A 268 28.61 13.99 11.68
CA LEU A 268 28.04 15.07 10.87
C LEU A 268 27.83 16.29 11.75
N ARG A 269 28.27 17.46 11.27
CA ARG A 269 28.08 18.74 11.96
C ARG A 269 27.83 19.85 10.95
N VAL A 270 27.01 20.82 11.32
CA VAL A 270 26.85 22.07 10.57
C VAL A 270 27.51 23.19 11.34
N ASP A 271 28.39 23.93 10.66
CA ASP A 271 28.97 25.17 11.16
C ASP A 271 28.15 26.35 10.64
N GLN A 272 27.40 26.96 11.54
CA GLN A 272 26.41 27.98 11.19
C GLN A 272 27.04 29.29 10.73
N GLU A 273 26.53 29.88 9.64
CA GLU A 273 26.94 31.17 9.07
C GLU A 273 28.47 31.29 8.90
N SER A 274 29.15 30.19 8.58
CA SER A 274 30.62 30.08 8.56
C SER A 274 31.24 30.48 7.22
N LEU A 275 30.52 30.30 6.10
CA LEU A 275 30.99 30.63 4.76
C LEU A 275 30.47 32.00 4.33
N CYS A 276 31.38 32.92 3.99
CA CYS A 276 31.05 34.27 3.53
C CYS A 276 31.12 34.34 1.99
N LEU A 277 29.96 34.28 1.33
CA LEU A 277 29.82 34.27 -0.12
C LEU A 277 29.50 35.68 -0.67
N ALA A 278 30.24 36.14 -1.66
CA ALA A 278 30.08 37.46 -2.27
C ALA A 278 28.99 37.52 -3.36
N GLN A 279 28.59 36.37 -3.90
CA GLN A 279 27.51 36.26 -4.91
C GLN A 279 26.21 35.71 -4.30
N SER A 280 25.11 35.82 -5.04
CA SER A 280 23.82 35.35 -4.55
C SER A 280 23.75 33.83 -4.50
N SER A 281 23.10 33.29 -3.47
CA SER A 281 22.75 31.87 -3.38
C SER A 281 21.24 31.71 -3.49
N LYS A 282 20.79 30.73 -4.29
CA LYS A 282 19.37 30.32 -4.33
C LYS A 282 18.82 29.83 -2.99
N TYR A 283 19.70 29.52 -2.04
CA TYR A 283 19.34 28.95 -0.75
C TYR A 283 19.51 29.94 0.41
N ASP A 284 19.95 31.17 0.12
CA ASP A 284 19.93 32.24 1.11
C ASP A 284 18.51 32.77 1.26
N THR A 285 17.95 32.60 2.46
CA THR A 285 16.55 32.94 2.75
C THR A 285 16.52 34.04 3.80
N GLN A 286 15.62 35.02 3.67
CA GLN A 286 15.57 36.14 4.63
C GLN A 286 15.25 35.63 6.05
N LYS A 287 15.96 36.16 7.06
CA LYS A 287 15.98 35.71 8.47
C LYS A 287 14.60 35.49 9.13
N ASP A 288 13.55 36.13 8.64
CA ASP A 288 12.19 36.00 9.19
C ASP A 288 11.48 34.68 8.82
N GLU A 289 11.93 33.96 7.78
CA GLU A 289 11.38 32.63 7.40
C GLU A 289 12.22 31.45 7.93
N ALA A 290 13.47 31.67 8.34
CA ALA A 290 14.46 30.63 8.66
C ALA A 290 14.34 30.00 10.07
N ASN A 291 13.24 30.22 10.80
CA ASN A 291 13.02 29.63 12.13
C ASN A 291 12.46 28.19 12.05
N LEU A 292 13.16 27.32 11.32
CA LEU A 292 12.81 25.90 11.22
C LEU A 292 13.25 25.15 12.50
N LYS A 293 12.30 24.45 13.13
CA LYS A 293 12.56 23.73 14.40
C LYS A 293 13.26 22.38 14.16
N LYS A 294 14.14 22.01 15.10
CA LYS A 294 14.64 20.64 15.24
C LYS A 294 13.46 19.64 15.20
N SER A 295 13.58 18.58 14.41
CA SER A 295 12.50 17.60 14.24
C SER A 295 13.07 16.20 14.08
N ILE A 296 12.62 15.27 14.93
CA ILE A 296 13.00 13.86 14.89
C ILE A 296 11.73 13.02 14.68
N GLN A 297 11.52 12.56 13.46
CA GLN A 297 10.40 11.71 13.05
C GLN A 297 10.93 10.31 12.71
N THR A 298 11.11 9.48 13.74
CA THR A 298 11.69 8.14 13.61
C THR A 298 10.81 7.03 14.19
N ASN A 299 9.59 7.34 14.62
CA ASN A 299 8.71 6.43 15.35
C ASN A 299 8.29 5.20 14.52
N THR A 300 8.34 5.31 13.19
CA THR A 300 7.95 4.24 12.27
C THR A 300 9.12 3.36 11.83
N LEU A 301 10.36 3.73 12.21
CA LEU A 301 11.55 2.96 11.88
C LEU A 301 11.58 1.64 12.68
N PRO A 302 12.10 0.55 12.10
CA PRO A 302 12.19 -0.72 12.80
C PRO A 302 13.21 -0.63 13.94
N THR A 303 12.78 -1.06 15.12
CA THR A 303 13.58 -1.20 16.34
C THR A 303 13.39 -2.61 16.92
N GLY A 304 14.10 -2.96 17.99
CA GLY A 304 13.95 -4.26 18.66
C GLY A 304 14.16 -5.48 17.75
N GLU A 305 13.29 -6.49 17.87
CA GLU A 305 13.38 -7.75 17.11
C GLU A 305 13.26 -7.52 15.59
N LYS A 306 12.41 -6.58 15.17
CA LYS A 306 12.21 -6.24 13.75
C LYS A 306 13.48 -5.70 13.10
N ARG A 307 14.27 -4.91 13.85
CA ARG A 307 15.59 -4.45 13.42
C ARG A 307 16.51 -5.64 13.16
N GLU A 308 16.59 -6.58 14.11
CA GLU A 308 17.46 -7.76 13.98
C GLU A 308 17.07 -8.68 12.82
N GLU A 309 15.77 -8.89 12.61
CA GLU A 309 15.28 -9.74 11.53
C GLU A 309 15.67 -9.17 10.15
N LEU A 310 15.53 -7.85 9.97
CA LEU A 310 15.86 -7.15 8.73
C LEU A 310 17.37 -7.10 8.45
N THR A 311 18.22 -7.14 9.48
CA THR A 311 19.69 -7.17 9.30
C THR A 311 20.22 -8.57 8.96
N LYS A 312 19.49 -9.65 9.28
CA LYS A 312 19.96 -11.03 9.08
C LYS A 312 19.78 -11.52 7.63
N ARG A 313 18.98 -10.82 6.82
CA ARG A 313 18.53 -11.31 5.50
C ARG A 313 18.40 -10.16 4.51
N THR A 314 18.37 -10.51 3.23
CA THR A 314 18.02 -9.55 2.17
C THR A 314 16.54 -9.22 2.20
N LEU A 315 16.21 -8.05 1.67
CA LEU A 315 14.87 -7.50 1.64
C LEU A 315 13.91 -8.44 0.90
N PRO A 316 12.83 -8.90 1.55
CA PRO A 316 11.84 -9.72 0.88
C PRO A 316 11.05 -8.89 -0.14
N ILE A 317 10.56 -9.55 -1.19
CA ILE A 317 9.67 -8.90 -2.16
C ILE A 317 8.35 -8.50 -1.51
N TYR A 318 7.80 -9.40 -0.67
CA TYR A 318 6.53 -9.23 0.03
C TYR A 318 6.75 -8.91 1.51
N PRO A 319 5.79 -8.22 2.16
CA PRO A 319 5.80 -8.02 3.61
C PRO A 319 5.95 -9.36 4.35
N ARG A 320 6.70 -9.33 5.45
CA ARG A 320 6.75 -10.42 6.42
C ARG A 320 6.29 -9.90 7.77
N ALA A 321 5.39 -10.64 8.40
CA ALA A 321 5.01 -10.38 9.78
C ALA A 321 6.18 -10.75 10.70
N THR A 322 6.39 -9.97 11.76
CA THR A 322 7.42 -10.28 12.77
C THR A 322 7.02 -11.52 13.58
N THR A 323 7.97 -12.09 14.34
CA THR A 323 7.69 -13.21 15.24
C THR A 323 6.58 -12.85 16.24
N GLU A 324 6.65 -11.66 16.84
CA GLU A 324 5.65 -11.14 17.77
C GLU A 324 4.26 -10.97 17.13
N GLU A 325 4.17 -10.25 16.01
CA GLU A 325 2.91 -10.06 15.26
C GLU A 325 2.27 -11.42 14.91
N PHE A 326 3.10 -12.39 14.51
CA PHE A 326 2.65 -13.74 14.24
C PHE A 326 2.15 -14.45 15.49
N GLN A 327 2.90 -14.43 16.59
CA GLN A 327 2.52 -15.13 17.82
C GLN A 327 1.21 -14.60 18.40
N GLU A 328 1.01 -13.28 18.42
CA GLU A 328 -0.20 -12.67 18.92
C GLU A 328 -1.41 -13.03 18.06
N LEU A 329 -1.32 -12.84 16.74
CA LEU A 329 -2.39 -13.22 15.82
C LEU A 329 -2.71 -14.72 15.93
N PHE A 330 -1.68 -15.56 15.96
CA PHE A 330 -1.85 -17.01 16.00
C PHE A 330 -2.51 -17.48 17.30
N LYS A 331 -2.18 -16.85 18.43
CA LYS A 331 -2.85 -17.11 19.72
C LYS A 331 -4.34 -16.78 19.64
N VAL A 332 -4.69 -15.59 19.15
CA VAL A 332 -6.09 -15.15 19.00
C VAL A 332 -6.86 -16.07 18.05
N LEU A 333 -6.28 -16.43 16.90
CA LEU A 333 -6.95 -17.31 15.94
C LEU A 333 -7.14 -18.73 16.49
N ARG A 334 -6.19 -19.25 17.27
CA ARG A 334 -6.33 -20.57 17.90
C ARG A 334 -7.38 -20.58 19.03
N GLU A 335 -7.59 -19.46 19.70
CA GLU A 335 -8.71 -19.31 20.63
C GLU A 335 -10.04 -19.24 19.87
N ASN A 336 -10.10 -18.45 18.80
CA ASN A 336 -11.28 -18.32 17.93
C ASN A 336 -11.68 -19.60 17.20
N SER A 337 -10.76 -20.55 16.96
CA SER A 337 -11.09 -21.83 16.34
C SER A 337 -11.84 -22.78 17.27
N LYS A 338 -11.80 -22.56 18.59
CA LYS A 338 -12.44 -23.43 19.57
C LYS A 338 -13.90 -23.07 19.76
N ILE A 339 -14.73 -24.08 19.87
CA ILE A 339 -16.12 -23.89 20.28
C ILE A 339 -16.18 -23.37 21.72
N SER A 340 -17.05 -22.38 21.94
CA SER A 340 -17.34 -21.83 23.26
C SER A 340 -18.84 -21.70 23.48
N SER A 341 -19.28 -21.68 24.73
CA SER A 341 -20.69 -21.47 25.05
C SER A 341 -21.20 -20.12 24.54
N VAL A 342 -20.35 -19.09 24.60
CA VAL A 342 -20.67 -17.75 24.06
C VAL A 342 -20.92 -17.82 22.56
N TYR A 343 -20.07 -18.54 21.81
CA TYR A 343 -20.25 -18.73 20.37
C TYR A 343 -21.60 -19.36 20.05
N VAL A 344 -21.97 -20.45 20.74
CA VAL A 344 -23.23 -21.16 20.51
C VAL A 344 -24.44 -20.30 20.84
N VAL A 345 -24.42 -19.61 22.00
CA VAL A 345 -25.52 -18.72 22.40
C VAL A 345 -25.71 -17.58 21.41
N MET A 346 -24.63 -16.93 20.99
CA MET A 346 -24.69 -15.83 20.01
C MET A 346 -25.16 -16.32 18.64
N MET A 347 -24.75 -17.52 18.21
CA MET A 347 -25.26 -18.15 16.99
C MET A 347 -26.77 -18.43 17.08
N ILE A 348 -27.27 -18.95 18.21
CA ILE A 348 -28.71 -19.17 18.42
C ILE A 348 -29.47 -17.85 18.32
N LEU A 349 -29.07 -16.85 19.11
CA LEU A 349 -29.74 -15.55 19.14
C LEU A 349 -29.73 -14.87 17.77
N SER A 350 -28.57 -14.88 17.09
CA SER A 350 -28.44 -14.32 15.74
C SER A 350 -29.35 -15.05 14.75
N THR A 351 -29.38 -16.38 14.80
CA THR A 351 -30.26 -17.19 13.93
C THR A 351 -31.72 -16.84 14.15
N LEU A 352 -32.18 -16.76 15.41
CA LEU A 352 -33.58 -16.43 15.72
C LEU A 352 -33.94 -15.04 15.18
N ILE A 353 -33.11 -14.03 15.44
CA ILE A 353 -33.34 -12.66 14.94
C ILE A 353 -33.34 -12.64 13.40
N ALA A 354 -32.41 -13.35 12.75
CA ALA A 354 -32.35 -13.46 11.30
C ALA A 354 -33.61 -14.12 10.73
N THR A 355 -34.05 -15.24 11.30
CA THR A 355 -35.27 -15.95 10.86
C THR A 355 -36.51 -15.07 11.02
N PHE A 356 -36.67 -14.35 12.14
CA PHE A 356 -37.77 -13.40 12.30
C PHE A 356 -37.67 -12.22 11.33
N GLY A 357 -36.47 -11.69 11.11
CA GLY A 357 -36.23 -10.62 10.13
C GLY A 357 -36.55 -11.04 8.69
N LEU A 358 -36.27 -12.29 8.33
CA LEU A 358 -36.61 -12.88 7.02
C LEU A 358 -38.12 -13.03 6.85
N PHE A 359 -38.83 -13.54 7.85
CA PHE A 359 -40.30 -13.62 7.81
C PHE A 359 -40.96 -12.24 7.83
N GLY A 360 -40.37 -11.27 8.52
CA GLY A 360 -40.83 -9.88 8.59
C GLY A 360 -40.36 -8.98 7.44
N ASP A 361 -39.66 -9.54 6.44
CA ASP A 361 -39.11 -8.83 5.28
C ASP A 361 -38.34 -7.54 5.65
N SER A 362 -37.54 -7.60 6.72
CA SER A 362 -36.91 -6.42 7.33
C SER A 362 -35.39 -6.49 7.25
N SER A 363 -34.81 -5.88 6.22
CA SER A 363 -33.35 -5.79 6.01
C SER A 363 -32.59 -5.25 7.24
N PRO A 364 -33.04 -4.20 7.97
CA PRO A 364 -32.31 -3.70 9.14
C PRO A 364 -32.18 -4.71 10.29
N VAL A 365 -33.23 -5.51 10.52
CA VAL A 365 -33.23 -6.57 11.55
C VAL A 365 -32.30 -7.70 11.14
N ILE A 366 -32.33 -8.08 9.85
CA ILE A 366 -31.41 -9.06 9.27
C ILE A 366 -29.96 -8.59 9.42
N ILE A 367 -29.68 -7.31 9.18
CA ILE A 367 -28.36 -6.71 9.43
C ILE A 367 -27.97 -6.77 10.90
N GLY A 368 -28.89 -6.42 11.81
CA GLY A 368 -28.66 -6.54 13.26
C GLY A 368 -28.33 -7.97 13.71
N ALA A 369 -28.97 -8.98 13.11
CA ALA A 369 -28.64 -10.38 13.37
C ALA A 369 -27.21 -10.74 12.92
N MET A 370 -26.77 -10.25 11.76
CA MET A 370 -25.42 -10.50 11.24
C MET A 370 -24.34 -9.93 12.18
N ILE A 371 -24.56 -8.74 12.75
CA ILE A 371 -23.63 -8.10 13.70
C ILE A 371 -23.36 -8.99 14.92
N LEU A 372 -24.38 -9.70 15.38
CA LEU A 372 -24.30 -10.57 16.55
C LEU A 372 -23.54 -11.87 16.26
N ALA A 373 -23.53 -12.33 14.99
CA ALA A 373 -23.06 -13.66 14.64
C ALA A 373 -21.52 -13.78 14.71
N PRO A 374 -20.98 -14.69 15.53
CA PRO A 374 -19.53 -14.87 15.65
C PRO A 374 -18.92 -15.83 14.60
N ILE A 375 -19.67 -16.21 13.55
CA ILE A 375 -19.27 -17.28 12.61
C ILE A 375 -17.99 -16.97 11.82
N ILE A 376 -17.64 -15.68 11.65
CA ILE A 376 -16.44 -15.27 10.92
C ILE A 376 -15.14 -15.68 11.62
N SER A 377 -15.09 -15.57 12.96
CA SER A 377 -13.91 -15.86 13.75
C SER A 377 -13.34 -17.27 13.49
N PRO A 378 -14.11 -18.37 13.60
CA PRO A 378 -13.60 -19.71 13.29
C PRO A 378 -13.29 -19.92 11.80
N ILE A 379 -13.95 -19.21 10.88
CA ILE A 379 -13.65 -19.26 9.44
C ILE A 379 -12.28 -18.67 9.14
N VAL A 380 -11.95 -17.51 9.72
CA VAL A 380 -10.64 -16.87 9.56
C VAL A 380 -9.54 -17.73 10.18
N SER A 381 -9.80 -18.33 11.34
CA SER A 381 -8.88 -19.28 11.98
C SER A 381 -8.66 -20.53 11.13
N PHE A 382 -9.73 -21.07 10.53
CA PHE A 382 -9.65 -22.20 9.60
C PHE A 382 -8.80 -21.86 8.36
N ALA A 383 -9.00 -20.67 7.77
CA ALA A 383 -8.20 -20.20 6.65
C ALA A 383 -6.71 -20.10 7.02
N MET A 384 -6.37 -19.51 8.16
CA MET A 384 -4.99 -19.46 8.64
C MET A 384 -4.40 -20.86 8.89
N GLY A 385 -5.19 -21.76 9.48
CA GLY A 385 -4.80 -23.14 9.75
C GLY A 385 -4.49 -23.90 8.47
N MET A 386 -5.25 -23.63 7.41
CA MET A 386 -5.05 -24.21 6.09
C MET A 386 -3.76 -23.72 5.43
N VAL A 387 -3.48 -22.41 5.43
CA VAL A 387 -2.26 -21.86 4.81
C VAL A 387 -0.98 -22.22 5.59
N ARG A 388 -1.08 -22.40 6.91
CA ARG A 388 0.04 -22.86 7.77
C ARG A 388 0.14 -24.37 7.93
N TYR A 389 -0.86 -25.13 7.46
CA TYR A 389 -0.99 -26.57 7.70
C TYR A 389 -0.99 -26.96 9.19
N ASP A 390 -1.63 -26.13 10.03
CA ASP A 390 -1.86 -26.45 11.45
C ASP A 390 -3.09 -27.34 11.58
N LYS A 391 -2.87 -28.65 11.77
CA LYS A 391 -3.95 -29.64 11.86
C LYS A 391 -4.91 -29.40 13.02
N ASN A 392 -4.42 -28.86 14.14
CA ASN A 392 -5.23 -28.66 15.33
C ASN A 392 -6.21 -27.51 15.10
N MET A 393 -5.70 -26.37 14.61
CA MET A 393 -6.53 -25.20 14.27
C MET A 393 -7.49 -25.50 13.11
N LEU A 394 -7.05 -26.29 12.12
CA LEU A 394 -7.89 -26.75 11.02
C LEU A 394 -9.07 -27.60 11.51
N ASN A 395 -8.79 -28.62 12.33
CA ASN A 395 -9.83 -29.52 12.85
C ASN A 395 -10.79 -28.78 13.80
N GLN A 396 -10.27 -27.98 14.72
CA GLN A 396 -11.09 -27.20 15.64
C GLN A 396 -11.94 -26.19 14.88
N GLY A 397 -11.36 -25.45 13.94
CA GLY A 397 -12.07 -24.48 13.11
C GLY A 397 -13.20 -25.14 12.31
N LEU A 398 -12.91 -26.28 11.66
CA LEU A 398 -13.91 -27.03 10.90
C LEU A 398 -15.07 -27.50 11.78
N ILE A 399 -14.77 -28.09 12.94
CA ILE A 399 -15.79 -28.54 13.90
C ILE A 399 -16.66 -27.37 14.35
N THR A 400 -16.05 -26.22 14.69
CA THR A 400 -16.78 -25.04 15.15
C THR A 400 -17.67 -24.44 14.05
N ILE A 401 -17.20 -24.41 12.80
CA ILE A 401 -18.00 -24.00 11.63
C ILE A 401 -19.19 -24.96 11.44
N LEU A 402 -18.97 -26.27 11.48
CA LEU A 402 -20.02 -27.27 11.31
C LEU A 402 -21.07 -27.20 12.42
N ILE A 403 -20.65 -27.01 13.68
CA ILE A 403 -21.57 -26.84 14.80
C ILE A 403 -22.37 -25.55 14.65
N GLY A 404 -21.72 -24.42 14.29
CA GLY A 404 -22.43 -23.17 14.01
C GLY A 404 -23.44 -23.32 12.86
N THR A 405 -23.05 -24.04 11.81
CA THR A 405 -23.90 -24.37 10.66
C THR A 405 -25.12 -25.17 11.11
N GLY A 406 -24.91 -26.25 11.87
CA GLY A 406 -25.96 -27.11 12.39
C GLY A 406 -26.91 -26.38 13.34
N VAL A 407 -26.39 -25.53 14.23
CA VAL A 407 -27.19 -24.71 15.14
C VAL A 407 -28.09 -23.76 14.35
N CYS A 408 -27.56 -23.06 13.35
CA CYS A 408 -28.34 -22.13 12.53
C CYS A 408 -29.46 -22.87 11.76
N LEU A 409 -29.13 -24.00 11.12
CA LEU A 409 -30.12 -24.81 10.40
C LEU A 409 -31.21 -25.32 11.35
N LEU A 410 -30.82 -25.87 12.50
CA LEU A 410 -31.75 -26.46 13.47
C LEU A 410 -32.72 -25.44 14.06
N PHE A 411 -32.22 -24.28 14.50
CA PHE A 411 -33.09 -23.26 15.11
C PHE A 411 -33.97 -22.55 14.09
N SER A 412 -33.45 -22.25 12.89
CA SER A 412 -34.26 -21.65 11.83
C SER A 412 -35.35 -22.61 11.32
N ALA A 413 -35.01 -23.89 11.12
CA ALA A 413 -36.00 -24.93 10.80
C ALA A 413 -37.04 -25.09 11.90
N GLY A 414 -36.62 -25.09 13.17
CA GLY A 414 -37.51 -25.16 14.32
C GLY A 414 -38.52 -24.00 14.36
N VAL A 415 -38.05 -22.76 14.16
CA VAL A 415 -38.94 -21.59 14.08
C VAL A 415 -39.89 -21.71 12.90
N SER A 416 -39.40 -22.12 11.73
CA SER A 416 -40.22 -22.30 10.52
C SER A 416 -41.25 -23.42 10.63
N LEU A 417 -41.04 -24.41 11.50
CA LEU A 417 -42.03 -25.44 11.81
C LEU A 417 -43.11 -24.94 12.77
N ILE A 418 -42.74 -24.09 13.73
CA ILE A 418 -43.66 -23.50 14.71
C ILE A 418 -44.52 -22.40 14.06
N ILE A 419 -43.94 -21.64 13.14
CA ILE A 419 -44.61 -20.56 12.42
C ILE A 419 -45.00 -21.06 11.03
N PRO A 420 -46.27 -21.42 10.78
CA PRO A 420 -46.71 -22.01 9.52
C PRO A 420 -46.93 -20.94 8.42
N ILE A 421 -46.02 -19.99 8.30
CA ILE A 421 -46.01 -18.98 7.24
C ILE A 421 -45.14 -19.53 6.10
N LYS A 422 -45.75 -19.89 4.98
CA LYS A 422 -45.07 -20.34 3.75
C LYS A 422 -45.12 -19.25 2.69
N ILE A 423 -44.59 -18.07 3.03
CA ILE A 423 -44.52 -16.93 2.13
C ILE A 423 -43.06 -16.65 1.85
N ILE A 424 -42.68 -16.70 0.58
CA ILE A 424 -41.35 -16.26 0.14
C ILE A 424 -41.37 -14.73 0.14
N THR A 425 -40.69 -14.14 1.11
CA THR A 425 -40.49 -12.68 1.18
C THR A 425 -39.38 -12.25 0.20
N SER A 426 -39.29 -10.96 -0.11
CA SER A 426 -38.25 -10.44 -1.00
C SER A 426 -36.84 -10.73 -0.45
N GLU A 427 -36.67 -10.64 0.87
CA GLU A 427 -35.43 -11.01 1.54
C GLU A 427 -35.11 -12.51 1.42
N ILE A 428 -36.10 -13.41 1.50
CA ILE A 428 -35.88 -14.85 1.29
C ILE A 428 -35.50 -15.12 -0.17
N ASP A 429 -36.26 -14.56 -1.12
CA ASP A 429 -36.10 -14.75 -2.55
C ASP A 429 -34.71 -14.33 -3.05
N ALA A 430 -34.22 -13.19 -2.57
CA ALA A 430 -32.89 -12.66 -2.90
C ALA A 430 -31.73 -13.61 -2.54
N ARG A 431 -31.97 -14.64 -1.73
CA ARG A 431 -30.97 -15.61 -1.27
C ARG A 431 -31.09 -16.98 -1.92
N LEU A 432 -32.09 -17.18 -2.79
CA LEU A 432 -32.32 -18.44 -3.51
C LEU A 432 -31.52 -18.54 -4.80
N SER A 433 -31.12 -17.40 -5.37
CA SER A 433 -30.48 -17.30 -6.68
C SER A 433 -29.05 -16.76 -6.57
N PRO A 434 -28.05 -17.61 -6.29
CA PRO A 434 -26.65 -17.19 -6.24
C PRO A 434 -26.19 -16.52 -7.54
N THR A 435 -25.48 -15.40 -7.41
CA THR A 435 -24.94 -14.63 -8.52
C THR A 435 -23.41 -14.54 -8.47
N LEU A 436 -22.79 -14.12 -9.58
CA LEU A 436 -21.36 -13.79 -9.58
C LEU A 436 -21.03 -12.59 -8.68
N LEU A 437 -22.01 -11.73 -8.38
CA LEU A 437 -21.82 -10.59 -7.48
C LEU A 437 -21.62 -11.07 -6.04
N ASP A 438 -22.32 -12.12 -5.62
CA ASP A 438 -22.15 -12.73 -4.30
C ASP A 438 -20.73 -13.27 -4.10
N MET A 439 -20.14 -13.85 -5.15
CA MET A 439 -18.74 -14.26 -5.14
C MET A 439 -17.80 -13.06 -4.93
N GLY A 440 -18.08 -11.92 -5.58
CA GLY A 440 -17.33 -10.68 -5.37
C GLY A 440 -17.41 -10.18 -3.92
N ILE A 441 -18.58 -10.28 -3.30
CA ILE A 441 -18.79 -9.95 -1.87
C ILE A 441 -17.99 -10.91 -0.99
N ALA A 442 -17.97 -12.21 -1.30
CA ALA A 442 -17.20 -13.21 -0.56
C ALA A 442 -15.69 -12.96 -0.65
N VAL A 443 -15.19 -12.58 -1.84
CA VAL A 443 -13.79 -12.19 -2.06
C VAL A 443 -13.41 -10.99 -1.18
N ALA A 444 -14.19 -9.91 -1.25
CA ALA A 444 -13.95 -8.71 -0.47
C ALA A 444 -14.03 -8.99 1.04
N SER A 445 -15.01 -9.80 1.45
CA SER A 445 -15.20 -10.26 2.83
C SER A 445 -14.01 -11.06 3.35
N GLY A 446 -13.46 -11.99 2.56
CA GLY A 446 -12.27 -12.76 2.93
C GLY A 446 -11.03 -11.89 3.13
N ILE A 447 -10.80 -10.93 2.22
CA ILE A 447 -9.70 -9.97 2.32
C ILE A 447 -9.87 -9.10 3.56
N ALA A 448 -11.06 -8.52 3.76
CA ALA A 448 -11.37 -7.68 4.90
C ALA A 448 -11.21 -8.43 6.23
N ALA A 449 -11.67 -9.67 6.31
CA ALA A 449 -11.58 -10.50 7.50
C ALA A 449 -10.12 -10.75 7.91
N ALA A 450 -9.31 -11.25 6.98
CA ALA A 450 -7.90 -11.50 7.26
C ALA A 450 -7.13 -10.22 7.60
N TYR A 451 -7.38 -9.13 6.87
CA TYR A 451 -6.70 -7.85 7.09
C TYR A 451 -7.07 -7.24 8.46
N ALA A 452 -8.35 -7.24 8.83
CA ALA A 452 -8.83 -6.72 10.11
C ALA A 452 -8.31 -7.54 11.32
N HIS A 453 -8.15 -8.85 11.16
CA HIS A 453 -7.53 -9.68 12.19
C HIS A 453 -6.01 -9.47 12.28
N ALA A 454 -5.34 -9.29 11.15
CA ALA A 454 -3.88 -9.19 11.05
C ALA A 454 -3.29 -7.82 11.45
N LYS A 455 -4.08 -6.74 11.44
CA LYS A 455 -3.59 -5.39 11.76
C LYS A 455 -4.22 -4.84 13.04
N GLU A 456 -3.35 -4.42 13.97
CA GLU A 456 -3.74 -3.66 15.14
C GLU A 456 -4.32 -2.29 14.75
N GLY A 457 -5.31 -1.82 15.51
CA GLY A 457 -5.95 -0.51 15.31
C GLY A 457 -7.11 -0.46 14.31
N ILE A 458 -7.37 -1.54 13.58
CA ILE A 458 -8.61 -1.66 12.77
C ILE A 458 -9.76 -2.04 13.70
N ALA A 459 -10.90 -1.35 13.58
CA ALA A 459 -12.12 -1.68 14.32
C ALA A 459 -12.62 -3.07 13.92
N LYS A 460 -12.15 -4.11 14.62
CA LYS A 460 -12.51 -5.52 14.41
C LYS A 460 -14.03 -5.73 14.45
N SER A 461 -14.74 -4.94 15.25
CA SER A 461 -16.20 -4.92 15.32
C SER A 461 -16.85 -4.45 14.03
N LEU A 462 -16.40 -3.33 13.44
CA LEU A 462 -16.97 -2.75 12.21
C LEU A 462 -16.73 -3.66 10.99
N ALA A 463 -15.55 -4.27 10.90
CA ALA A 463 -15.27 -5.28 9.89
C ALA A 463 -16.17 -6.52 10.08
N GLY A 464 -16.33 -7.00 11.32
CA GLY A 464 -17.19 -8.14 11.65
C GLY A 464 -18.63 -7.97 11.16
N VAL A 465 -19.19 -6.76 11.30
CA VAL A 465 -20.54 -6.40 10.80
C VAL A 465 -20.66 -6.59 9.29
N ALA A 466 -19.74 -6.02 8.50
CA ALA A 466 -19.82 -6.05 7.03
C ALA A 466 -19.59 -7.45 6.45
N ILE A 467 -18.84 -8.31 7.15
CA ILE A 467 -18.43 -9.64 6.67
C ILE A 467 -19.49 -10.71 6.98
N ALA A 468 -20.19 -10.61 8.13
CA ALA A 468 -21.24 -11.56 8.51
C ALA A 468 -22.48 -11.53 7.60
N VAL A 469 -22.62 -10.47 6.79
CA VAL A 469 -23.70 -10.26 5.81
C VAL A 469 -23.85 -11.43 4.84
N ALA A 470 -22.73 -12.04 4.44
CA ALA A 470 -22.71 -13.04 3.39
C ALA A 470 -23.08 -14.47 3.84
N LEU A 471 -23.19 -14.76 5.14
CA LEU A 471 -23.27 -16.15 5.63
C LEU A 471 -24.53 -16.49 6.41
N VAL A 472 -24.88 -15.68 7.42
CA VAL A 472 -25.96 -16.03 8.36
C VAL A 472 -27.33 -16.06 7.67
N PRO A 473 -27.71 -15.06 6.86
CA PRO A 473 -29.05 -15.08 6.27
C PRO A 473 -29.25 -16.20 5.25
N PRO A 474 -28.34 -16.47 4.28
CA PRO A 474 -28.50 -17.63 3.40
C PRO A 474 -28.62 -18.95 4.18
N LEU A 475 -27.86 -19.08 5.27
CA LEU A 475 -27.94 -20.25 6.13
C LEU A 475 -29.25 -20.33 6.91
N ALA A 476 -29.80 -19.20 7.37
CA ALA A 476 -31.11 -19.13 7.99
C ALA A 476 -32.23 -19.47 6.99
N VAL A 477 -32.17 -18.96 5.76
CA VAL A 477 -33.10 -19.32 4.66
C VAL A 477 -33.01 -20.80 4.33
N ALA A 478 -31.81 -21.38 4.29
CA ALA A 478 -31.66 -22.83 4.12
C ALA A 478 -32.38 -23.60 5.25
N GLY A 479 -32.26 -23.15 6.50
CA GLY A 479 -33.02 -23.70 7.63
C GLY A 479 -34.54 -23.54 7.48
N ILE A 480 -35.03 -22.40 6.97
CA ILE A 480 -36.45 -22.20 6.63
C ILE A 480 -36.90 -23.23 5.58
N GLY A 481 -36.10 -23.43 4.52
CA GLY A 481 -36.37 -24.46 3.50
C GLY A 481 -36.50 -25.86 4.08
N ILE A 482 -35.64 -26.24 5.04
CA ILE A 482 -35.77 -27.50 5.80
C ILE A 482 -37.10 -27.53 6.55
N GLY A 483 -37.45 -26.48 7.29
CA GLY A 483 -38.70 -26.40 8.04
C GLY A 483 -39.96 -26.46 7.16
N TRP A 484 -39.88 -25.94 5.94
CA TRP A 484 -40.97 -26.00 4.95
C TRP A 484 -41.07 -27.31 4.18
N TRP A 485 -40.06 -28.19 4.29
CA TRP A 485 -39.86 -29.33 3.39
C TRP A 485 -39.68 -28.92 1.93
N ASP A 486 -39.14 -27.72 1.68
CA ASP A 486 -38.88 -27.20 0.35
C ASP A 486 -37.39 -27.33 0.00
N TRP A 487 -37.10 -28.33 -0.84
CA TRP A 487 -35.73 -28.61 -1.27
C TRP A 487 -35.14 -27.54 -2.21
N ALA A 488 -35.99 -26.83 -2.97
CA ALA A 488 -35.52 -25.75 -3.83
C ALA A 488 -35.02 -24.57 -2.99
N VAL A 489 -35.80 -24.18 -1.97
CA VAL A 489 -35.42 -23.13 -1.01
C VAL A 489 -34.15 -23.51 -0.25
N PHE A 490 -34.08 -24.75 0.26
CA PHE A 490 -32.90 -25.24 0.96
C PHE A 490 -31.66 -25.23 0.07
N SER A 491 -31.72 -25.86 -1.09
CA SER A 491 -30.53 -26.06 -1.94
C SER A 491 -30.00 -24.76 -2.55
N GLY A 492 -30.87 -23.83 -2.96
CA GLY A 492 -30.46 -22.52 -3.46
C GLY A 492 -29.71 -21.70 -2.41
N ALA A 493 -30.31 -21.54 -1.22
CA ALA A 493 -29.72 -20.74 -0.16
C ALA A 493 -28.50 -21.41 0.51
N PHE A 494 -28.49 -22.74 0.61
CA PHE A 494 -27.33 -23.48 1.13
C PHE A 494 -26.15 -23.43 0.17
N LEU A 495 -26.39 -23.44 -1.14
CA LEU A 495 -25.36 -23.25 -2.15
C LEU A 495 -24.76 -21.83 -2.09
N LEU A 496 -25.60 -20.80 -1.89
CA LEU A 496 -25.12 -19.43 -1.64
C LEU A 496 -24.23 -19.37 -0.39
N TYR A 497 -24.65 -20.00 0.71
CA TYR A 497 -23.82 -20.10 1.92
C TYR A 497 -22.47 -20.79 1.64
N LEU A 498 -22.47 -21.93 0.95
CA LEU A 498 -21.26 -22.72 0.71
C LEU A 498 -20.27 -22.00 -0.21
N THR A 499 -20.77 -21.33 -1.25
CA THR A 499 -19.96 -20.52 -2.18
C THR A 499 -19.32 -19.33 -1.47
N ASN A 500 -20.09 -18.62 -0.64
CA ASN A 500 -19.57 -17.52 0.17
C ASN A 500 -18.55 -18.00 1.20
N LEU A 501 -18.82 -19.10 1.90
CA LEU A 501 -17.88 -19.70 2.85
C LEU A 501 -16.55 -20.08 2.18
N ALA A 502 -16.59 -20.75 1.03
CA ALA A 502 -15.40 -21.15 0.29
C ALA A 502 -14.60 -19.93 -0.21
N GLY A 503 -15.28 -18.91 -0.74
CA GLY A 503 -14.66 -17.65 -1.16
C GLY A 503 -13.96 -16.94 -0.02
N ILE A 504 -14.63 -16.78 1.13
CA ILE A 504 -14.06 -16.14 2.32
C ILE A 504 -12.81 -16.90 2.79
N ILE A 505 -12.86 -18.23 2.89
CA ILE A 505 -11.72 -19.05 3.34
C ILE A 505 -10.50 -18.86 2.41
N MET A 506 -10.71 -18.92 1.10
CA MET A 506 -9.60 -18.80 0.14
C MET A 506 -8.99 -17.40 0.17
N PHE A 507 -9.81 -16.35 0.09
CA PHE A 507 -9.30 -14.98 0.01
C PHE A 507 -8.75 -14.49 1.35
N ALA A 508 -9.25 -14.98 2.48
CA ALA A 508 -8.60 -14.80 3.77
C ALA A 508 -7.22 -15.47 3.80
N GLY A 509 -7.11 -16.71 3.31
CA GLY A 509 -5.85 -17.42 3.21
C GLY A 509 -4.82 -16.74 2.31
N ILE A 510 -5.24 -16.30 1.12
CA ILE A 510 -4.42 -15.51 0.19
C ILE A 510 -3.95 -14.22 0.84
N THR A 511 -4.83 -13.55 1.59
CA THR A 511 -4.48 -12.30 2.29
C THR A 511 -3.44 -12.55 3.38
N PHE A 512 -3.59 -13.60 4.20
CA PHE A 512 -2.56 -13.97 5.19
C PHE A 512 -1.20 -14.30 4.55
N LEU A 513 -1.21 -14.88 3.35
CA LEU A 513 0.00 -15.16 2.59
C LEU A 513 0.70 -13.88 2.13
N PHE A 514 -0.05 -12.92 1.56
CA PHE A 514 0.49 -11.64 1.12
C PHE A 514 0.93 -10.74 2.28
N LEU A 515 0.27 -10.84 3.43
CA LEU A 515 0.67 -10.14 4.66
C LEU A 515 1.86 -10.82 5.36
N GLY A 516 2.30 -11.99 4.89
CA GLY A 516 3.50 -12.65 5.37
C GLY A 516 3.34 -13.49 6.63
N PHE A 517 2.11 -13.82 7.03
CA PHE A 517 1.83 -14.68 8.20
C PHE A 517 2.06 -16.18 7.92
N ALA A 518 2.17 -16.57 6.64
CA ALA A 518 2.47 -17.94 6.24
C ALA A 518 3.55 -18.02 5.13
N PRO A 519 4.47 -19.00 5.18
CA PRO A 519 5.47 -19.16 4.13
C PRO A 519 4.87 -19.81 2.88
N PHE A 520 5.06 -19.19 1.72
CA PHE A 520 4.62 -19.68 0.39
C PHE A 520 4.94 -21.16 0.14
N ARG A 521 6.11 -21.64 0.60
CA ARG A 521 6.55 -23.03 0.41
C ARG A 521 5.68 -24.05 1.16
N ARG A 522 5.16 -23.70 2.35
CA ARG A 522 4.22 -24.55 3.12
C ARG A 522 2.77 -24.31 2.71
N ALA A 523 2.46 -23.08 2.28
CA ALA A 523 1.12 -22.69 1.83
C ALA A 523 0.68 -23.42 0.54
N ARG A 524 1.61 -23.85 -0.32
CA ARG A 524 1.27 -24.50 -1.61
C ARG A 524 0.27 -25.64 -1.48
N ILE A 525 0.45 -26.52 -0.48
CA ILE A 525 -0.44 -27.67 -0.26
C ILE A 525 -1.82 -27.19 0.24
N GLY A 526 -1.85 -26.26 1.20
CA GLY A 526 -3.11 -25.66 1.69
C GLY A 526 -3.89 -24.93 0.59
N LEU A 527 -3.19 -24.19 -0.28
CA LEU A 527 -3.79 -23.49 -1.41
C LEU A 527 -4.37 -24.46 -2.44
N ILE A 528 -3.70 -25.58 -2.71
CA ILE A 528 -4.25 -26.64 -3.59
C ILE A 528 -5.55 -27.18 -3.00
N TYR A 529 -5.61 -27.43 -1.68
CA TYR A 529 -6.85 -27.86 -1.04
C TYR A 529 -7.95 -26.78 -1.10
N THR A 530 -7.64 -25.49 -0.95
CA THR A 530 -8.65 -24.41 -1.17
C THR A 530 -9.17 -24.39 -2.60
N LEU A 531 -8.27 -24.57 -3.58
CA LEU A 531 -8.62 -24.57 -5.01
C LEU A 531 -9.50 -25.78 -5.36
N ILE A 532 -9.22 -26.95 -4.78
CA ILE A 532 -10.05 -28.14 -4.92
C ILE A 532 -11.43 -27.91 -4.28
N LEU A 533 -11.49 -27.35 -3.06
CA LEU A 533 -12.74 -27.03 -2.38
C LEU A 533 -13.59 -26.05 -3.20
N ILE A 534 -12.98 -25.00 -3.74
CA ILE A 534 -13.69 -24.04 -4.60
C ILE A 534 -14.12 -24.71 -5.90
N GLY A 535 -13.26 -25.48 -6.55
CA GLY A 535 -13.63 -26.23 -7.75
C GLY A 535 -14.83 -27.14 -7.49
N MET A 536 -14.85 -27.82 -6.34
CA MET A 536 -15.96 -28.66 -5.90
C MET A 536 -17.26 -27.87 -5.69
N VAL A 537 -17.18 -26.63 -5.22
CA VAL A 537 -18.35 -25.76 -4.99
C VAL A 537 -18.79 -25.01 -6.26
N MET A 538 -17.86 -24.70 -7.16
CA MET A 538 -18.13 -24.05 -8.45
C MET A 538 -18.91 -24.95 -9.41
N VAL A 539 -18.71 -26.27 -9.35
CA VAL A 539 -19.46 -27.23 -10.18
C VAL A 539 -20.97 -27.18 -9.91
N PRO A 540 -21.48 -27.39 -8.68
CA PRO A 540 -22.91 -27.27 -8.39
C PRO A 540 -23.42 -25.84 -8.55
N LEU A 541 -22.60 -24.82 -8.32
CA LEU A 541 -22.96 -23.43 -8.63
C LEU A 541 -23.21 -23.21 -10.13
N SER A 542 -22.33 -23.72 -11.00
CA SER A 542 -22.49 -23.64 -12.46
C SER A 542 -23.75 -24.38 -12.92
N LEU A 543 -24.01 -25.56 -12.35
CA LEU A 543 -25.22 -26.34 -12.64
C LEU A 543 -26.49 -25.60 -12.18
N SER A 544 -26.50 -25.02 -10.97
CA SER A 544 -27.62 -24.23 -10.46
C SER A 544 -27.86 -22.98 -11.28
N PHE A 545 -26.79 -22.25 -11.63
CA PHE A 545 -26.85 -21.07 -12.48
C PHE A 545 -27.45 -21.37 -13.86
N ASN A 546 -27.10 -22.52 -14.45
CA ASN A 546 -27.70 -22.96 -15.71
C ASN A 546 -29.19 -23.28 -15.58
N ARG A 547 -29.63 -23.86 -14.45
CA ARG A 547 -31.06 -24.10 -14.18
C ARG A 547 -31.82 -22.79 -14.05
N ILE A 548 -31.35 -21.86 -13.24
CA ILE A 548 -31.98 -20.53 -13.06
C ILE A 548 -32.02 -19.77 -14.39
N LYS A 549 -30.93 -19.80 -15.17
CA LYS A 549 -30.90 -19.17 -16.50
C LYS A 549 -31.95 -19.77 -17.44
N LYS A 550 -32.12 -21.09 -17.40
CA LYS A 550 -33.13 -21.79 -18.19
C LYS A 550 -34.55 -21.42 -17.74
N GLU A 551 -34.79 -21.35 -16.44
CA GLU A 551 -36.05 -20.89 -15.86
C GLU A 551 -36.39 -19.47 -16.31
N ALA A 552 -35.48 -18.52 -16.10
CA ALA A 552 -35.66 -17.13 -16.49
C ALA A 552 -35.84 -16.96 -18.00
N ASN A 553 -35.17 -17.77 -18.82
CA ASN A 553 -35.35 -17.72 -20.27
C ASN A 553 -36.74 -18.22 -20.69
N ILE A 554 -37.22 -19.33 -20.11
CA ILE A 554 -38.56 -19.87 -20.38
C ILE A 554 -39.63 -18.88 -19.91
N THR A 555 -39.51 -18.36 -18.68
CA THR A 555 -40.44 -17.35 -18.16
C THR A 555 -40.43 -16.10 -19.04
N ARG A 556 -39.26 -15.61 -19.50
CA ARG A 556 -39.19 -14.44 -20.39
C ARG A 556 -39.76 -14.68 -21.79
N GLN A 557 -39.65 -15.91 -22.30
CA GLN A 557 -40.21 -16.30 -23.60
C GLN A 557 -41.74 -16.39 -23.54
N LEU A 558 -42.28 -16.89 -22.43
CA LEU A 558 -43.71 -17.14 -22.28
C LEU A 558 -44.48 -15.96 -21.68
N GLU A 559 -43.95 -15.29 -20.66
CA GLU A 559 -44.64 -14.19 -19.96
C GLU A 559 -44.90 -13.02 -20.92
N GLY A 560 -46.17 -12.64 -21.08
CA GLY A 560 -46.59 -11.56 -21.98
C GLY A 560 -46.63 -11.93 -23.46
N SER A 561 -46.28 -13.17 -23.82
CA SER A 561 -46.49 -13.69 -25.18
C SER A 561 -47.97 -13.93 -25.47
N THR A 562 -48.31 -14.00 -26.76
CA THR A 562 -49.67 -14.29 -27.23
C THR A 562 -49.69 -15.57 -28.04
N ILE A 563 -50.57 -16.49 -27.67
CA ILE A 563 -50.83 -17.75 -28.39
C ILE A 563 -52.32 -17.80 -28.67
N ASN A 564 -52.73 -17.91 -29.94
CA ASN A 564 -54.15 -17.95 -30.35
C ASN A 564 -55.03 -16.87 -29.67
N GLU A 565 -54.58 -15.61 -29.71
CA GLU A 565 -55.25 -14.44 -29.09
C GLU A 565 -55.31 -14.45 -27.54
N LEU A 566 -54.72 -15.45 -26.87
CA LEU A 566 -54.62 -15.55 -25.42
C LEU A 566 -53.30 -14.93 -24.95
N VAL A 567 -53.37 -14.08 -23.93
CA VAL A 567 -52.17 -13.51 -23.28
C VAL A 567 -51.73 -14.42 -22.15
N ILE A 568 -50.45 -14.84 -22.18
CA ILE A 568 -49.85 -15.63 -21.10
C ILE A 568 -49.39 -14.71 -19.98
N ARG A 569 -49.76 -15.03 -18.73
CA ARG A 569 -49.33 -14.32 -17.51
C ARG A 569 -48.99 -15.27 -16.38
N ASN A 570 -48.25 -14.80 -15.38
CA ASN A 570 -47.89 -15.53 -14.16
C ASN A 570 -47.25 -16.90 -14.46
N VAL A 571 -46.27 -16.93 -15.35
CA VAL A 571 -45.51 -18.12 -15.71
C VAL A 571 -44.59 -18.49 -14.55
N SER A 572 -44.77 -19.70 -14.04
CA SER A 572 -43.91 -20.33 -13.05
C SER A 572 -43.44 -21.67 -13.59
N VAL A 573 -42.13 -21.90 -13.54
CA VAL A 573 -41.50 -23.11 -14.08
C VAL A 573 -40.90 -23.89 -12.92
N ARG A 574 -41.26 -25.17 -12.79
CA ARG A 574 -40.70 -26.10 -11.81
C ARG A 574 -39.97 -27.24 -12.51
N PHE A 575 -38.73 -27.48 -12.10
CA PHE A 575 -37.90 -28.57 -12.63
C PHE A 575 -38.34 -29.93 -12.07
N GLU A 576 -39.39 -30.49 -12.66
CA GLU A 576 -39.84 -31.88 -12.52
C GLU A 576 -39.50 -32.67 -13.80
N GLU A 577 -39.60 -34.00 -13.80
CA GLU A 577 -39.52 -34.82 -15.01
C GLU A 577 -40.93 -35.35 -15.38
N PRO A 578 -41.58 -34.83 -16.44
CA PRO A 578 -41.21 -33.71 -17.31
C PRO A 578 -41.40 -32.33 -16.65
N LEU A 579 -40.79 -31.28 -17.23
CA LEU A 579 -40.76 -29.90 -16.70
C LEU A 579 -42.18 -29.40 -16.43
N ARG A 580 -42.50 -28.96 -15.21
CA ARG A 580 -43.84 -28.45 -14.91
C ARG A 580 -43.89 -26.94 -15.19
N VAL A 581 -44.74 -26.53 -16.14
CA VAL A 581 -44.97 -25.13 -16.47
C VAL A 581 -46.37 -24.77 -16.00
N SER A 582 -46.46 -23.86 -15.03
CA SER A 582 -47.72 -23.31 -14.52
C SER A 582 -47.91 -21.92 -15.10
N LEU A 583 -49.05 -21.63 -15.71
CA LEU A 583 -49.31 -20.33 -16.32
C LEU A 583 -50.79 -19.95 -16.28
N THR A 584 -51.06 -18.66 -16.38
CA THR A 584 -52.41 -18.10 -16.53
C THR A 584 -52.63 -17.71 -17.99
N LEU A 585 -53.68 -18.22 -18.61
CA LEU A 585 -54.11 -17.78 -19.93
C LEU A 585 -55.25 -16.78 -19.78
N VAL A 586 -55.10 -15.59 -20.37
CA VAL A 586 -56.10 -14.53 -20.33
C VAL A 586 -56.70 -14.33 -21.72
N GLY A 587 -58.00 -14.56 -21.86
CA GLY A 587 -58.71 -14.43 -23.14
C GLY A 587 -60.21 -14.14 -23.03
N PRO A 588 -60.88 -13.96 -24.18
CA PRO A 588 -62.30 -13.61 -24.26
C PRO A 588 -63.24 -14.80 -24.03
N ASP A 589 -62.80 -16.03 -24.29
CA ASP A 589 -63.62 -17.25 -24.28
C ASP A 589 -63.09 -18.34 -23.32
N ASN A 590 -63.95 -19.32 -23.00
CA ASN A 590 -63.55 -20.47 -22.18
C ASN A 590 -62.76 -21.46 -23.02
N LEU A 591 -61.64 -21.94 -22.48
CA LEU A 591 -60.77 -22.90 -23.16
C LEU A 591 -61.31 -24.33 -23.05
N GLU A 592 -61.38 -25.03 -24.18
CA GLU A 592 -61.71 -26.46 -24.22
C GLU A 592 -60.46 -27.35 -24.03
N GLY A 593 -60.67 -28.61 -23.65
CA GLY A 593 -59.58 -29.55 -23.33
C GLY A 593 -58.64 -29.84 -24.51
N ASP A 594 -59.12 -29.73 -25.75
CA ASP A 594 -58.31 -29.94 -26.95
C ASP A 594 -57.49 -28.69 -27.32
N GLU A 595 -58.01 -27.48 -27.10
CA GLU A 595 -57.26 -26.23 -27.26
C GLU A 595 -56.08 -26.14 -26.27
N ILE A 596 -56.28 -26.59 -25.04
CA ILE A 596 -55.19 -26.67 -24.03
C ILE A 596 -54.08 -27.63 -24.48
N ARG A 597 -54.42 -28.70 -25.23
CA ARG A 597 -53.42 -29.63 -25.78
C ARG A 597 -52.63 -29.01 -26.93
N GLU A 598 -53.27 -28.22 -27.78
CA GLU A 598 -52.57 -27.48 -28.85
C GLU A 598 -51.60 -26.46 -28.26
N ILE A 599 -52.05 -25.67 -27.27
CA ILE A 599 -51.20 -24.71 -26.54
C ILE A 599 -50.04 -25.42 -25.86
N LYS A 600 -50.28 -26.59 -25.24
CA LYS A 600 -49.20 -27.40 -24.66
C LYS A 600 -48.15 -27.78 -25.71
N ASN A 601 -48.57 -28.26 -26.87
CA ASN A 601 -47.65 -28.68 -27.92
C ASN A 601 -46.84 -27.49 -28.47
N GLU A 602 -47.46 -26.33 -28.64
CA GLU A 602 -46.78 -25.11 -29.10
C GLU A 602 -45.77 -24.58 -28.07
N ILE A 603 -46.09 -24.67 -26.77
CA ILE A 603 -45.13 -24.35 -25.70
C ILE A 603 -43.98 -25.38 -25.67
N GLU A 604 -44.25 -26.68 -25.87
CA GLU A 604 -43.21 -27.71 -25.98
C GLU A 604 -42.27 -27.46 -27.18
N GLU A 605 -42.80 -27.00 -28.32
CA GLU A 605 -42.01 -26.65 -29.49
C GLU A 605 -41.16 -25.39 -29.27
N ASN A 606 -41.72 -24.37 -28.60
CA ASN A 606 -41.01 -23.14 -28.25
C ASN A 606 -39.90 -23.35 -27.19
N ILE A 607 -40.12 -24.24 -26.21
CA ILE A 607 -39.14 -24.57 -25.16
C ILE A 607 -38.13 -25.62 -25.65
N GLY A 608 -38.52 -26.48 -26.58
CA GLY A 608 -37.69 -27.58 -27.11
C GLY A 608 -37.58 -28.80 -26.19
N GLU A 609 -38.44 -28.92 -25.17
CA GLU A 609 -38.47 -30.03 -24.20
C GLU A 609 -39.90 -30.37 -23.78
N PRO A 610 -40.19 -31.64 -23.39
CA PRO A 610 -41.52 -32.04 -22.94
C PRO A 610 -41.88 -31.39 -21.60
N ILE A 611 -43.14 -30.96 -21.46
CA ILE A 611 -43.65 -30.28 -20.27
C ILE A 611 -44.92 -30.95 -19.71
N LYS A 612 -45.11 -30.77 -18.41
CA LYS A 612 -46.39 -30.92 -17.73
C LYS A 612 -47.01 -29.54 -17.57
N LEU A 613 -48.08 -29.27 -18.30
CA LEU A 613 -48.73 -27.96 -18.30
C LEU A 613 -49.82 -27.90 -17.21
N GLU A 614 -49.76 -26.89 -16.34
CA GLU A 614 -50.81 -26.49 -15.42
C GLU A 614 -51.35 -25.12 -15.85
N VAL A 615 -52.63 -25.06 -16.20
CA VAL A 615 -53.26 -23.85 -16.75
C VAL A 615 -54.32 -23.33 -15.79
N ILE A 616 -54.28 -22.02 -15.55
CA ILE A 616 -55.39 -21.26 -14.97
C ILE A 616 -56.00 -20.42 -16.09
N SER A 617 -57.26 -20.66 -16.44
CA SER A 617 -57.96 -19.81 -17.40
C SER A 617 -58.61 -18.63 -16.67
N ALA A 618 -58.35 -17.41 -17.15
CA ALA A 618 -58.91 -16.18 -16.61
C ALA A 618 -59.55 -15.36 -17.75
N ARG A 619 -60.73 -14.81 -17.49
CA ARG A 619 -61.45 -13.98 -18.47
C ARG A 619 -61.12 -12.51 -18.25
N GLY A 620 -60.59 -11.84 -19.29
CA GLY A 620 -60.43 -10.39 -19.29
C GLY A 620 -61.74 -9.72 -19.71
N PHE A 621 -62.26 -8.79 -18.91
CA PHE A 621 -63.42 -7.95 -19.26
C PHE A 621 -62.97 -6.57 -19.73
#